data_AF-A0A8H6W1E6-F1
#
_entry.id   AF-A0A8H6W1E6-F1
#
_cell.length_a   1.000
_cell.length_b   1.000
_cell.length_c   1.000
_cell.angle_alpha   90.00
_cell.angle_beta   90.00
_cell.angle_gamma   90.00
#
_symmetry.space_group_name_H-M   'P 1'
#
loop_
_entity.id
_entity.type
_entity.pdbx_description
1 polymer ?
#
loop_
_entity_poly.entity_id
_entity_poly.type
_entity_poly.pdbx_seq_one_letter_code
_entity_poly.pdbx_strand_id
1 'polypeptide(L)'
;MESAIAKQLVDKIYEKRKAAALDLEKQIRECHQQGDQRRISQIIDQLVDMFSNTHNALHIRNGGLIGLAGTAIALGVDVAPYMDKFVYPLLDCFVDSENRIRYFSAECLYNIAKVSKGEVLVYFNEIFDALSKWLKTPF
;
A
#
# COMPACT_ATOMS: atom_id res chain seq x y z
N MET A 1 -7.49 -10.00 -6.34
CA MET A 1 -7.99 -10.09 -4.95
C MET A 1 -9.37 -10.74 -4.93
N GLU A 2 -9.77 -11.40 -3.84
CA GLU A 2 -11.15 -11.90 -3.71
C GLU A 2 -12.19 -10.77 -3.77
N SER A 3 -13.31 -11.01 -4.44
CA SER A 3 -14.35 -9.99 -4.68
C SER A 3 -14.93 -9.42 -3.38
N ALA A 4 -15.11 -10.26 -2.35
CA ALA A 4 -15.62 -9.81 -1.05
C ALA A 4 -14.63 -8.85 -0.35
N ILE A 5 -13.34 -9.16 -0.39
CA ILE A 5 -12.28 -8.31 0.18
C ILE A 5 -12.22 -6.98 -0.59
N ALA A 6 -12.19 -7.05 -1.93
CA ALA A 6 -12.15 -5.87 -2.78
C ALA A 6 -13.32 -4.90 -2.49
N LYS A 7 -14.53 -5.44 -2.34
CA LYS A 7 -15.74 -4.66 -2.04
C LYS A 7 -15.67 -3.99 -0.66
N GLN A 8 -15.16 -4.68 0.36
CA GLN A 8 -15.04 -4.10 1.70
C GLN A 8 -13.89 -3.10 1.83
N LEU A 9 -12.81 -3.29 1.06
CA LEU A 9 -11.66 -2.39 1.03
C LEU A 9 -11.99 -1.00 0.48
N VAL A 10 -13.06 -0.90 -0.34
CA VAL A 10 -13.61 0.37 -0.83
C VAL A 10 -14.85 0.84 -0.05
N ASP A 11 -15.13 0.27 1.12
CA ASP A 11 -16.26 0.76 1.92
C ASP A 11 -15.97 2.16 2.48
N LYS A 12 -17.00 3.00 2.59
CA LYS A 12 -16.88 4.34 3.19
C LYS A 12 -16.49 4.25 4.68
N ILE A 13 -16.90 3.18 5.36
CA ILE A 13 -16.63 2.94 6.77
C ILE A 13 -15.18 2.46 6.93
N TYR A 14 -14.41 3.16 7.76
CA TYR A 14 -13.00 2.85 8.01
C TYR A 14 -12.79 1.45 8.62
N GLU A 15 -13.58 1.07 9.63
CA GLU A 15 -13.45 -0.24 10.29
C GLU A 15 -13.64 -1.43 9.35
N LYS A 16 -14.54 -1.31 8.36
CA LYS A 16 -14.72 -2.35 7.34
C LYS A 16 -13.50 -2.50 6.44
N ARG A 17 -12.83 -1.39 6.10
CA ARG A 17 -11.59 -1.43 5.33
C ARG A 17 -10.45 -2.08 6.12
N LYS A 18 -10.38 -1.80 7.42
CA LYS A 18 -9.41 -2.43 8.32
C LYS A 18 -9.66 -3.95 8.43
N ALA A 19 -10.92 -4.36 8.58
CA ALA A 19 -11.28 -5.78 8.57
C ALA A 19 -10.92 -6.45 7.23
N ALA A 20 -11.24 -5.80 6.11
CA ALA A 20 -10.87 -6.29 4.78
C ALA A 20 -9.35 -6.45 4.60
N ALA A 21 -8.55 -5.53 5.14
CA ALA A 21 -7.10 -5.63 5.08
C ALA A 21 -6.55 -6.82 5.87
N LEU A 22 -7.16 -7.16 7.02
CA LEU A 22 -6.80 -8.37 7.77
C LEU A 22 -7.17 -9.65 7.02
N ASP A 23 -8.28 -9.65 6.28
CA ASP A 23 -8.63 -10.80 5.43
C ASP A 23 -7.73 -10.87 4.18
N LEU A 24 -7.33 -9.72 3.63
CA LEU A 24 -6.34 -9.66 2.57
C LEU A 24 -4.98 -10.20 3.01
N GLU A 25 -4.54 -9.89 4.24
CA GLU A 25 -3.32 -10.46 4.82
C GLU A 25 -3.35 -11.98 4.82
N LYS A 26 -4.48 -12.60 5.22
CA LYS A 26 -4.65 -14.05 5.19
C LYS A 26 -4.55 -14.59 3.77
N GLN A 27 -5.26 -13.97 2.81
CA GLN A 27 -5.20 -14.36 1.40
C GLN A 27 -3.78 -14.26 0.83
N ILE A 28 -3.02 -13.21 1.18
CA ILE A 28 -1.63 -13.07 0.72
C ILE A 28 -0.72 -14.14 1.34
N ARG A 29 -0.88 -14.47 2.63
CA ARG A 29 -0.12 -15.56 3.27
C ARG A 29 -0.40 -16.91 2.60
N GLU A 30 -1.66 -17.19 2.27
CA GLU A 30 -2.04 -18.40 1.54
C GLU A 30 -1.42 -18.45 0.14
N CYS A 31 -1.51 -17.35 -0.62
CA CYS A 31 -0.89 -17.26 -1.95
C CYS A 31 0.63 -17.45 -1.85
N HIS A 32 1.26 -16.87 -0.83
CA HIS A 32 2.70 -16.99 -0.61
C HIS A 32 3.11 -18.44 -0.29
N GLN A 33 2.37 -19.11 0.60
CA GLN A 33 2.60 -20.53 0.93
C GLN A 33 2.43 -21.45 -0.28
N GLN A 34 1.54 -21.10 -1.21
CA GLN A 34 1.31 -21.84 -2.46
C GLN A 34 2.30 -21.48 -3.57
N GLY A 35 3.17 -20.48 -3.36
CA GLY A 35 4.08 -19.97 -4.38
C GLY A 35 3.38 -19.21 -5.53
N ASP A 36 2.14 -18.74 -5.33
CA ASP A 36 1.35 -18.02 -6.34
C ASP A 36 1.77 -16.54 -6.43
N GLN A 37 3.01 -16.33 -6.85
CA GLN A 37 3.59 -15.00 -7.06
C GLN A 37 2.79 -14.18 -8.07
N ARG A 38 2.20 -14.84 -9.08
CA ARG A 38 1.38 -14.18 -10.10
C ARG A 38 0.16 -13.54 -9.47
N ARG A 39 -0.54 -14.24 -8.57
CA ARG A 39 -1.72 -13.71 -7.89
C ARG A 39 -1.38 -12.59 -6.92
N ILE A 40 -0.28 -12.72 -6.17
CA ILE A 40 0.22 -11.62 -5.31
C ILE A 40 0.50 -10.37 -6.15
N SER A 41 1.22 -10.54 -7.26
CA SER A 41 1.56 -9.47 -8.20
C SER A 41 0.31 -8.77 -8.75
N GLN A 42 -0.73 -9.53 -9.12
CA GLN A 42 -2.01 -8.98 -9.58
C GLN A 42 -2.79 -8.25 -8.48
N ILE A 43 -2.71 -8.72 -7.22
CA ILE A 43 -3.32 -8.02 -6.08
C ILE A 43 -2.64 -6.68 -5.87
N ILE A 44 -1.30 -6.63 -5.91
CA ILE A 44 -0.54 -5.40 -5.77
C ILE A 44 -0.90 -4.41 -6.88
N ASP A 45 -1.00 -4.85 -8.15
CA ASP A 45 -1.41 -3.98 -9.25
C ASP A 45 -2.79 -3.36 -9.01
N GLN A 46 -3.76 -4.16 -8.54
CA GLN A 46 -5.10 -3.66 -8.19
C GLN A 46 -5.05 -2.61 -7.08
N LEU A 47 -4.21 -2.79 -6.06
CA LEU A 47 -4.07 -1.84 -4.96
C LEU A 47 -3.40 -0.54 -5.43
N VAL A 48 -2.37 -0.65 -6.28
CA VAL A 48 -1.70 0.51 -6.89
C VAL A 48 -2.67 1.34 -7.72
N ASP A 49 -3.49 0.71 -8.55
CA ASP A 49 -4.53 1.40 -9.34
C ASP A 49 -5.53 2.16 -8.46
N MET A 50 -5.85 1.62 -7.28
CA MET A 50 -6.77 2.26 -6.35
C MET A 50 -6.25 3.60 -5.82
N PHE A 51 -5.00 3.67 -5.35
CA PHE A 51 -4.47 4.88 -4.70
C PHE A 51 -3.79 5.86 -5.65
N SER A 52 -3.26 5.38 -6.78
CA SER A 52 -2.52 6.20 -7.75
C SER A 52 -3.45 7.03 -8.64
N ASN A 53 -4.68 6.56 -8.89
CA ASN A 53 -5.66 7.34 -9.62
C ASN A 53 -6.28 8.42 -8.72
N THR A 54 -5.87 9.67 -8.91
CA THR A 54 -6.35 10.82 -8.15
C THR A 54 -7.84 11.14 -8.36
N HIS A 55 -8.47 10.62 -9.42
CA HIS A 55 -9.92 10.75 -9.64
C HIS A 55 -10.74 9.78 -8.79
N ASN A 56 -10.11 8.75 -8.21
CA ASN A 56 -10.80 7.84 -7.31
C ASN A 56 -11.23 8.57 -6.04
N ALA A 57 -12.41 8.22 -5.53
CA ALA A 57 -12.88 8.75 -4.27
C ALA A 57 -11.90 8.40 -3.13
N LEU A 58 -11.74 9.31 -2.16
CA LEU A 58 -10.81 9.18 -1.03
C LEU A 58 -10.88 7.82 -0.32
N HIS A 59 -12.08 7.26 -0.16
CA HIS A 59 -12.25 5.98 0.52
C HIS A 59 -11.64 4.80 -0.26
N ILE A 60 -11.66 4.85 -1.59
CA ILE A 60 -11.03 3.89 -2.49
C ILE A 60 -9.51 4.02 -2.40
N ARG A 61 -8.99 5.23 -2.53
CA ARG A 61 -7.54 5.48 -2.48
C ARG A 61 -6.94 5.05 -1.14
N ASN A 62 -7.59 5.42 -0.03
CA ASN A 62 -7.21 4.94 1.30
C ASN A 62 -7.33 3.42 1.43
N GLY A 63 -8.34 2.80 0.81
CA GLY A 63 -8.47 1.35 0.74
C GLY A 63 -7.25 0.69 0.12
N GLY A 64 -6.77 1.23 -1.01
CA GLY A 64 -5.54 0.78 -1.67
C GLY A 64 -4.32 0.88 -0.75
N LEU A 65 -4.13 2.01 -0.08
CA LEU A 65 -3.01 2.23 0.85
C LEU A 65 -3.04 1.27 2.06
N ILE A 66 -4.22 1.07 2.67
CA ILE A 66 -4.39 0.15 3.80
C ILE A 66 -4.16 -1.30 3.33
N GLY A 67 -4.71 -1.68 2.17
CA GLY A 67 -4.52 -3.01 1.60
C GLY A 67 -3.07 -3.30 1.20
N LEU A 68 -2.33 -2.30 0.71
CA LEU A 68 -0.90 -2.43 0.41
C LEU A 68 -0.09 -2.64 1.69
N ALA A 69 -0.40 -1.90 2.76
CA ALA A 69 0.23 -2.11 4.06
C ALA A 69 -0.01 -3.53 4.59
N GLY A 70 -1.25 -4.03 4.52
CA GLY A 70 -1.57 -5.42 4.88
C GLY A 70 -0.79 -6.42 4.01
N THR A 71 -0.74 -6.20 2.70
CA THR A 71 0.03 -7.06 1.77
C THR A 71 1.50 -7.14 2.15
N ALA A 72 2.13 -5.99 2.47
CA ALA A 72 3.52 -5.96 2.92
C ALA A 72 3.70 -6.67 4.27
N ILE A 73 2.79 -6.49 5.23
CA ILE A 73 2.83 -7.17 6.54
C ILE A 73 2.73 -8.70 6.38
N ALA A 74 1.93 -9.17 5.43
CA ALA A 74 1.77 -10.58 5.14
C ALA A 74 3.05 -11.20 4.55
N LEU A 75 3.74 -10.48 3.66
CA LEU A 75 4.96 -10.94 2.99
C LEU A 75 6.24 -10.73 3.83
N GLY A 76 6.28 -9.72 4.69
CA GLY A 76 7.49 -9.40 5.45
C GLY A 76 8.63 -8.96 4.53
N VAL A 77 9.78 -9.65 4.64
CA VAL A 77 10.94 -9.39 3.77
C VAL A 77 10.71 -9.84 2.32
N ASP A 78 9.81 -10.80 2.10
CA ASP A 78 9.49 -11.34 0.77
C ASP A 78 8.63 -10.36 -0.07
N VAL A 79 8.37 -9.16 0.45
CA VAL A 79 7.77 -8.05 -0.32
C VAL A 79 8.76 -7.45 -1.32
N ALA A 80 10.07 -7.60 -1.09
CA ALA A 80 11.13 -6.95 -1.87
C ALA A 80 10.99 -7.12 -3.40
N PRO A 81 10.69 -8.32 -3.95
CA PRO A 81 10.54 -8.52 -5.39
C PRO A 81 9.38 -7.74 -6.02
N TYR A 82 8.46 -7.22 -5.21
CA TYR A 82 7.29 -6.48 -5.66
C TYR A 82 7.41 -4.97 -5.44
N MET A 83 8.44 -4.50 -4.73
CA MET A 83 8.56 -3.10 -4.31
C MET A 83 8.61 -2.12 -5.50
N ASP A 84 9.26 -2.49 -6.61
CA ASP A 84 9.30 -1.67 -7.83
C ASP A 84 7.91 -1.31 -8.38
N LYS A 85 6.89 -2.15 -8.10
CA LYS A 85 5.53 -1.90 -8.58
C LYS A 85 4.82 -0.77 -7.85
N PHE A 86 5.18 -0.52 -6.59
CA PHE A 86 4.39 0.36 -5.72
C PHE A 86 5.20 1.45 -5.04
N VAL A 87 6.54 1.38 -4.97
CA VAL A 87 7.34 2.40 -4.28
C VAL A 87 7.12 3.77 -4.91
N TYR A 88 7.34 3.94 -6.22
CA TYR A 88 7.17 5.24 -6.86
C TYR A 88 5.72 5.78 -6.76
N PRO A 89 4.68 4.99 -7.11
CA PRO A 89 3.30 5.46 -6.93
C PRO A 89 2.94 5.81 -5.49
N LEU A 90 3.51 5.09 -4.50
CA LEU A 90 3.30 5.39 -3.08
C LEU A 90 3.97 6.70 -2.69
N LEU A 91 5.18 6.96 -3.18
CA LEU A 91 5.91 8.21 -2.90
C LEU A 91 5.24 9.41 -3.58
N ASP A 92 4.62 9.26 -4.74
CA ASP A 92 3.84 10.32 -5.38
C ASP A 92 2.67 10.79 -4.48
N CYS A 93 2.14 9.91 -3.64
CA CYS A 93 1.08 10.26 -2.67
C CYS A 93 1.56 11.20 -1.54
N PHE A 94 2.87 11.40 -1.36
CA PHE A 94 3.41 12.26 -0.30
C PHE A 94 3.23 13.75 -0.57
N VAL A 95 2.98 14.11 -1.83
CA VAL A 95 2.69 15.49 -2.27
C VAL A 95 1.26 15.65 -2.75
N ASP A 96 0.39 14.68 -2.42
CA ASP A 96 -1.02 14.72 -2.79
C ASP A 96 -1.73 15.94 -2.19
N SER A 97 -2.66 16.53 -2.94
CA SER A 97 -3.46 17.67 -2.48
C SER A 97 -4.28 17.34 -1.23
N GLU A 98 -4.67 16.08 -1.06
CA GLU A 98 -5.48 15.62 0.06
C GLU A 98 -4.61 15.23 1.26
N ASN A 99 -4.72 15.99 2.36
CA ASN A 99 -3.97 15.76 3.60
C ASN A 99 -4.11 14.32 4.11
N ARG A 100 -5.29 13.73 3.92
CA ARG A 100 -5.59 12.36 4.33
C ARG A 100 -4.77 11.34 3.54
N ILE A 101 -4.56 11.57 2.25
CA ILE A 101 -3.76 10.68 1.39
C ILE A 101 -2.28 10.77 1.77
N ARG A 102 -1.78 11.98 2.03
CA ARG A 102 -0.40 12.17 2.53
C ARG A 102 -0.18 11.41 3.84
N TYR A 103 -1.11 11.49 4.78
CA TYR A 103 -1.04 10.76 6.04
C TYR A 103 -1.03 9.23 5.84
N PHE A 104 -2.00 8.68 5.10
CA PHE A 104 -2.09 7.22 4.93
C PHE A 104 -0.96 6.63 4.09
N SER A 105 -0.40 7.40 3.14
CA SER A 105 0.76 6.94 2.36
C SER A 105 2.03 6.90 3.19
N ALA A 106 2.26 7.89 4.06
CA ALA A 106 3.36 7.87 5.02
C ALA A 106 3.22 6.71 6.02
N GLU A 107 2.02 6.47 6.55
CA GLU A 107 1.73 5.33 7.43
C GLU A 107 1.95 3.97 6.71
N CYS A 108 1.56 3.89 5.43
CA CYS A 108 1.80 2.71 4.60
C CYS A 108 3.31 2.46 4.42
N LEU A 109 4.08 3.49 4.05
CA LEU A 109 5.53 3.38 3.89
C LEU A 109 6.22 2.97 5.20
N TYR A 110 5.81 3.53 6.33
CA TYR A 110 6.31 3.11 7.65
C TYR A 110 6.10 1.62 7.88
N ASN A 111 4.90 1.10 7.59
CA ASN A 111 4.61 -0.32 7.78
C ASN A 111 5.42 -1.21 6.83
N ILE A 112 5.59 -0.79 5.57
CA ILE A 112 6.45 -1.49 4.60
C ILE A 112 7.89 -1.52 5.11
N ALA A 113 8.47 -0.38 5.47
CA ALA A 113 9.84 -0.29 5.96
C ALA A 113 10.08 -1.13 7.23
N LYS A 114 9.08 -1.15 8.14
CA LYS A 114 9.12 -1.94 9.37
C LYS A 114 9.29 -3.43 9.10
N VAL A 115 8.70 -3.94 8.01
CA VAL A 115 8.64 -5.39 7.74
C VAL A 115 9.66 -5.85 6.69
N SER A 116 10.05 -4.98 5.74
CA SER A 116 11.00 -5.30 4.68
C SER A 116 12.47 -5.20 5.10
N LYS A 117 12.77 -4.64 6.29
CA LYS A 117 14.13 -4.54 6.86
C LYS A 117 15.10 -3.86 5.89
N GLY A 118 16.25 -4.47 5.59
CA GLY A 118 17.29 -3.89 4.73
C GLY A 118 16.87 -3.68 3.28
N GLU A 119 15.85 -4.41 2.81
CA GLU A 119 15.38 -4.34 1.42
C GLU A 119 14.84 -2.94 1.06
N VAL A 120 14.28 -2.21 2.04
CA VAL A 120 13.80 -0.83 1.81
C VAL A 120 14.94 0.14 1.49
N LEU A 121 16.17 -0.16 1.89
CA LEU A 121 17.32 0.74 1.73
C LEU A 121 17.74 0.89 0.26
N VAL A 122 17.34 -0.04 -0.61
CA VAL A 122 17.52 0.08 -2.07
C VAL A 122 16.86 1.37 -2.59
N TYR A 123 15.76 1.80 -1.96
CA TYR A 123 14.97 2.97 -2.34
C TYR A 123 15.21 4.18 -1.42
N PHE A 124 16.32 4.18 -0.67
CA PHE A 124 16.57 5.19 0.36
C PHE A 124 16.59 6.61 -0.22
N ASN A 125 17.21 6.81 -1.39
CA ASN A 125 17.34 8.12 -2.01
C ASN A 125 15.97 8.69 -2.40
N GLU A 126 15.13 7.85 -2.99
CA GLU A 126 13.78 8.17 -3.44
C GLU A 126 12.89 8.49 -2.25
N ILE A 127 12.94 7.66 -1.21
CA ILE A 127 12.20 7.87 0.05
C ILE A 127 12.63 9.18 0.72
N PHE A 128 13.94 9.43 0.80
CA PHE A 128 14.49 10.63 1.43
C PHE A 128 14.06 11.90 0.68
N ASP A 129 14.12 11.89 -0.65
CA ASP A 129 13.66 13.01 -1.48
C ASP A 129 12.16 13.28 -1.30
N ALA A 130 11.33 12.22 -1.32
CA ALA A 130 9.89 12.34 -1.11
C ALA A 130 9.54 12.91 0.27
N LEU A 131 10.18 12.45 1.35
CA LEU A 131 10.01 12.98 2.70
C LEU A 131 10.44 14.46 2.79
N SER A 132 11.55 14.81 2.16
CA SER A 132 12.06 16.19 2.13
C SER A 132 11.12 17.16 1.42
N LYS A 133 10.40 16.69 0.39
CA LYS A 133 9.34 17.44 -0.30
C LYS A 133 8.10 17.56 0.58
N TRP A 134 7.67 16.47 1.22
CA TRP A 134 6.49 16.45 2.09
C TRP A 134 6.58 17.46 3.24
N LEU A 135 7.74 17.58 3.88
CA LEU A 135 7.97 18.54 4.97
C LEU A 135 7.85 20.01 4.54
N LYS A 136 7.87 20.29 3.24
CA LYS A 136 7.69 21.64 2.66
C LYS A 136 6.24 21.91 2.23
N THR A 137 5.37 20.90 2.26
CA THR A 137 3.98 21.02 1.84
C THR A 137 3.15 21.66 2.96
N PRO A 138 2.43 22.77 2.71
CA PRO A 138 1.56 23.40 3.71
C PRO A 138 0.47 22.44 4.23
N PHE A 139 0.09 22.60 5.50
CA PHE A 139 -1.00 21.84 6.14
C PHE A 139 -2.37 22.38 5.76
#